data_AF-A0A955UE07-F1
#
_entry.id   AF-A0A955UE07-F1
#
_cell.length_a   1.000
_cell.length_b   1.000
_cell.length_c   1.000
_cell.angle_alpha   90.00
_cell.angle_beta   90.00
_cell.angle_gamma   90.00
#
_symmetry.space_group_name_H-M   'P 1'
#
loop_
_entity.id
_entity.type
_entity.pdbx_description
1 polymer ?
#
loop_
_entity_poly.entity_id
_entity_poly.type
_entity_poly.pdbx_seq_one_letter_code
_entity_poly.pdbx_strand_id
1 'polypeptide(L)'
;MTDRSKALPLAFAFSLLSTMMAFSLSSLVPQGERWLTDWQLAHMTPGPIDPSLVLVTVTENRSSVWCGEGQWNLSVLESTVLALHEAGAAVIFPSIDVSPPITSECGGLPGLVRLAEVTKRVGSVVYPDSVPPALADAAAALGTLALIPDEDGVFFFF
;
A
#
# COMPACT_ATOMS: atom_id res chain seq x y z
N MET A 1 -61.82 -6.17 29.68
CA MET A 1 -61.22 -7.03 28.65
C MET A 1 -60.76 -6.12 27.50
N THR A 2 -59.76 -5.27 27.73
CA THR A 2 -59.34 -4.23 26.75
C THR A 2 -57.98 -3.68 27.19
N ASP A 3 -56.89 -4.38 26.87
CA ASP A 3 -55.54 -3.80 27.03
C ASP A 3 -54.47 -4.45 26.14
N ARG A 4 -54.68 -5.71 25.73
CA ARG A 4 -53.73 -6.46 24.89
C ARG A 4 -53.52 -5.87 23.49
N SER A 5 -54.50 -5.14 22.93
CA SER A 5 -54.41 -4.57 21.58
C SER A 5 -53.53 -3.31 21.50
N LYS A 6 -53.33 -2.60 22.61
CA LYS A 6 -52.45 -1.41 22.67
C LYS A 6 -50.99 -1.77 22.94
N ALA A 7 -50.73 -2.92 23.56
CA ALA A 7 -49.38 -3.39 23.86
C ALA A 7 -48.59 -3.84 22.62
N LEU A 8 -49.27 -4.44 21.62
CA LEU A 8 -48.68 -4.92 20.37
C LEU A 8 -48.02 -3.84 19.50
N PRO A 9 -48.69 -2.69 19.19
CA PRO A 9 -48.05 -1.64 18.40
C PRO A 9 -46.90 -0.95 19.16
N LEU A 10 -46.97 -0.89 20.49
CA LEU A 10 -45.94 -0.29 21.32
C LEU A 10 -44.68 -1.16 21.37
N ALA A 11 -44.82 -2.48 21.46
CA ALA A 11 -43.71 -3.42 21.36
C ALA A 11 -43.05 -3.41 19.98
N PHE A 12 -43.84 -3.31 18.91
CA PHE A 12 -43.33 -3.22 17.55
C PHE A 12 -42.57 -1.90 17.31
N ALA A 13 -43.09 -0.78 17.80
CA ALA A 13 -42.42 0.50 17.75
C ALA A 13 -41.08 0.49 18.51
N PHE A 14 -41.03 -0.15 19.69
CA PHE A 14 -39.79 -0.29 20.46
C PHE A 14 -38.74 -1.15 19.74
N SER A 15 -39.15 -2.25 19.11
CA SER A 15 -38.26 -3.11 18.32
C SER A 15 -37.68 -2.39 17.09
N LEU A 16 -38.51 -1.65 16.36
CA LEU A 16 -38.07 -0.82 15.24
C LEU A 16 -37.08 0.25 15.69
N LEU A 17 -37.38 0.92 16.80
CA LEU A 17 -36.51 1.95 17.35
C LEU A 17 -35.16 1.37 17.79
N SER A 18 -35.15 0.21 18.47
CA SER A 18 -33.89 -0.42 18.90
C SER A 18 -33.07 -0.91 17.70
N THR A 19 -33.72 -1.43 16.66
CA THR A 19 -33.04 -1.89 15.44
C THR A 19 -32.43 -0.72 14.68
N MET A 20 -33.17 0.39 14.52
CA MET A 20 -32.62 1.61 13.90
C MET A 20 -31.47 2.19 14.70
N MET A 21 -31.57 2.19 16.04
CA MET A 21 -30.52 2.70 16.91
C MET A 21 -29.27 1.82 16.86
N ALA A 22 -29.45 0.49 16.85
CA ALA A 22 -28.36 -0.47 16.68
C ALA A 22 -27.67 -0.28 15.32
N PHE A 23 -28.43 -0.14 14.24
CA PHE A 23 -27.88 0.09 12.90
C PHE A 23 -27.14 1.42 12.80
N SER A 24 -27.64 2.46 13.47
CA SER A 24 -27.00 3.78 13.51
C SER A 24 -25.70 3.76 14.30
N LEU A 25 -25.68 3.08 15.46
CA LEU A 25 -24.42 2.89 16.21
C LEU A 25 -23.41 2.09 15.39
N SER A 26 -23.85 1.00 14.75
CA SER A 26 -22.98 0.15 13.94
C SER A 26 -22.40 0.86 12.72
N SER A 27 -23.04 1.91 12.20
CA SER A 27 -22.52 2.70 11.07
C SER A 27 -21.66 3.88 11.52
N LEU A 28 -21.95 4.48 12.67
CA LEU A 28 -21.23 5.65 13.20
C LEU A 28 -19.92 5.27 13.90
N VAL A 29 -19.88 4.16 14.63
CA VAL A 29 -18.68 3.74 15.38
C VAL A 29 -17.47 3.50 14.46
N PRO A 30 -17.58 2.75 13.34
CA PRO A 30 -16.44 2.55 12.44
C PRO A 30 -15.97 3.84 11.77
N GLN A 31 -16.90 4.77 11.48
CA GLN A 31 -16.55 6.07 10.90
C GLN A 31 -15.84 6.98 11.91
N GLY A 32 -16.26 6.92 13.18
CA GLY A 32 -15.61 7.64 14.27
C GLY A 32 -14.18 7.16 14.53
N GLU A 33 -13.94 5.84 14.50
CA GLU A 33 -12.61 5.25 14.65
C GLU A 33 -11.66 5.65 13.51
N ARG A 34 -12.15 5.63 12.26
CA ARG A 34 -11.38 6.12 11.11
C ARG A 34 -11.02 7.59 11.25
N TRP A 35 -12.01 8.43 11.57
CA TRP A 35 -11.77 9.87 11.75
C TRP A 35 -10.78 10.16 12.90
N LEU A 36 -10.88 9.44 14.02
CA LEU A 36 -9.92 9.57 15.13
C LEU A 36 -8.52 9.15 14.70
N THR A 37 -8.39 8.07 13.94
CA THR A 37 -7.11 7.58 13.42
C THR A 37 -6.48 8.58 12.46
N ASP A 38 -7.26 9.10 11.51
CA ASP A 38 -6.81 10.11 10.54
C ASP A 38 -6.39 11.40 11.25
N TRP A 39 -7.17 11.84 12.23
CA TRP A 39 -6.84 13.01 13.04
C TRP A 39 -5.53 12.79 13.82
N GLN A 40 -5.36 11.62 14.43
CA GLN A 40 -4.16 11.28 15.19
C GLN A 40 -2.92 11.22 14.29
N LEU A 41 -3.03 10.62 13.10
CA LEU A 41 -1.93 10.57 12.11
C LEU A 41 -1.58 11.97 11.60
N ALA A 42 -2.56 12.81 11.31
CA ALA A 42 -2.34 14.18 10.83
C ALA A 42 -1.68 15.10 11.88
N HIS A 43 -1.86 14.79 13.18
CA HIS A 43 -1.30 15.57 14.28
C HIS A 43 -0.09 14.89 14.95
N MET A 44 0.30 13.70 14.48
CA MET A 44 1.59 13.11 14.87
C MET A 44 2.70 13.97 14.28
N THR A 45 3.62 14.37 15.16
CA THR A 45 4.87 14.98 14.72
C THR A 45 5.66 13.90 13.98
N PRO A 46 6.11 14.11 12.73
CA PRO A 46 6.90 13.13 12.01
C PRO A 46 8.08 12.72 12.90
N GLY A 47 8.13 11.44 13.27
CA GLY A 47 9.29 10.88 13.94
C GLY A 47 10.51 10.98 13.02
N PRO A 48 11.73 11.00 13.56
CA PRO A 48 12.91 10.85 12.73
C PRO A 48 12.80 9.51 11.98
N ILE A 49 12.62 9.59 10.66
CA ILE A 49 12.73 8.42 9.80
C ILE A 49 14.20 7.99 9.88
N ASP A 50 14.43 6.72 10.17
CA ASP A 50 15.77 6.16 10.15
C ASP A 50 16.38 6.44 8.76
N PRO A 51 17.51 7.17 8.67
CA PRO A 51 18.11 7.55 7.39
C PRO A 51 18.56 6.32 6.56
N SER A 52 18.56 5.13 7.15
CA SER A 52 18.81 3.87 6.45
C SER A 52 17.62 3.35 5.62
N LEU A 53 16.43 3.94 5.78
CA LEU A 53 15.24 3.64 4.98
C LEU A 53 15.15 4.60 3.80
N VAL A 54 15.29 4.08 2.58
CA VAL A 54 15.21 4.89 1.36
C VAL A 54 13.98 4.52 0.54
N LEU A 55 13.08 5.48 0.41
CA LEU A 55 11.94 5.43 -0.48
C LEU A 55 12.33 6.01 -1.84
N VAL A 56 12.29 5.19 -2.89
CA VAL A 56 12.49 5.63 -4.27
C VAL A 56 11.13 5.82 -4.90
N THR A 57 10.68 7.07 -5.03
CA THR A 57 9.44 7.43 -5.74
C THR A 57 9.75 8.01 -7.11
N VAL A 58 8.80 7.86 -8.03
CA VAL A 58 8.78 8.61 -9.28
C VAL A 58 7.77 9.74 -9.10
N THR A 59 8.26 10.94 -8.78
CA THR A 59 7.45 12.09 -8.37
C THR A 59 6.64 12.73 -9.49
N GLU A 60 6.96 12.45 -10.75
CA GLU A 60 6.25 13.04 -11.89
C GLU A 60 5.34 12.03 -12.59
N ASN A 61 4.06 12.20 -12.28
CA ASN A 61 2.89 11.86 -13.07
C ASN A 61 3.21 11.63 -14.57
N ARG A 62 3.19 10.37 -15.03
CA ARG A 62 2.03 9.73 -15.67
C ARG A 62 2.46 8.49 -16.46
N SER A 63 1.76 7.37 -16.24
CA SER A 63 1.56 6.29 -17.21
C SER A 63 2.81 5.49 -17.64
N SER A 64 2.66 4.17 -17.77
CA SER A 64 3.63 3.27 -18.43
C SER A 64 4.01 3.69 -19.86
N VAL A 65 3.35 4.71 -20.41
CA VAL A 65 3.60 5.34 -21.71
C VAL A 65 4.91 6.15 -21.77
N TRP A 66 5.49 6.59 -20.65
CA TRP A 66 6.64 7.53 -20.64
C TRP A 66 7.99 6.89 -20.35
N CYS A 67 8.04 5.56 -20.32
CA CYS A 67 9.31 4.86 -20.34
C CYS A 67 10.13 5.23 -21.59
N GLY A 68 11.43 5.47 -21.42
CA GLY A 68 12.37 5.67 -22.54
C GLY A 68 12.70 7.13 -22.88
N GLU A 69 11.92 8.12 -22.45
CA GLU A 69 12.22 9.55 -22.68
C GLU A 69 13.21 10.15 -21.67
N GLY A 70 14.10 9.33 -21.09
CA GLY A 70 15.08 9.74 -20.09
C GLY A 70 14.51 9.99 -18.68
N GLN A 71 13.21 9.82 -18.49
CA GLN A 71 12.55 10.00 -17.19
C GLN A 71 12.54 8.72 -16.34
N TRP A 72 12.33 7.56 -16.98
CA TRP A 72 12.19 6.29 -16.26
C TRP A 72 12.49 5.07 -17.13
N ASN A 73 13.35 4.15 -16.65
CA ASN A 73 13.66 2.83 -17.26
C ASN A 73 14.21 1.89 -16.18
N LEU A 74 13.98 0.58 -16.31
CA LEU A 74 14.47 -0.46 -15.39
C LEU A 74 16.01 -0.42 -15.18
N SER A 75 16.79 -0.02 -16.17
CA SER A 75 18.25 0.13 -16.04
C SER A 75 18.64 1.29 -15.11
N VAL A 76 17.85 2.37 -15.11
CA VAL A 76 18.04 3.50 -14.18
C VAL A 76 17.73 3.02 -12.77
N LEU A 77 16.60 2.32 -12.58
CA LEU A 77 16.28 1.77 -11.27
C LEU A 77 17.37 0.81 -10.76
N GLU A 78 17.86 -0.08 -11.61
CA GLU A 78 18.96 -1.00 -11.28
C GLU A 78 20.17 -0.22 -10.72
N SER A 79 20.60 0.83 -11.43
CA SER A 79 21.72 1.65 -11.00
C SER A 79 21.45 2.38 -9.68
N THR A 80 20.22 2.86 -9.48
CA THR A 80 19.79 3.53 -8.24
C THR A 80 19.80 2.56 -7.07
N VAL A 81 19.28 1.35 -7.24
CA VAL A 81 19.25 0.31 -6.20
C VAL A 81 20.68 -0.07 -5.77
N LEU A 82 21.59 -0.24 -6.74
CA LEU A 82 23.00 -0.49 -6.45
C LEU A 82 23.66 0.69 -5.71
N ALA A 83 23.48 1.91 -6.19
CA ALA A 83 24.07 3.10 -5.58
C ALA A 83 23.58 3.30 -4.14
N LEU A 84 22.29 3.07 -3.87
CA LEU A 84 21.71 3.16 -2.52
C LEU A 84 22.25 2.06 -1.60
N HIS A 85 22.41 0.84 -2.11
CA HIS A 85 23.03 -0.23 -1.35
C HIS A 85 24.49 0.11 -1.00
N GLU A 86 25.27 0.61 -1.97
CA GLU A 86 26.65 1.05 -1.73
C GLU A 86 26.73 2.25 -0.77
N ALA A 87 25.70 3.10 -0.74
CA ALA A 87 25.57 4.19 0.23
C ALA A 87 25.14 3.73 1.64
N GLY A 88 24.85 2.44 1.83
CA GLY A 88 24.50 1.86 3.13
C GLY A 88 23.01 1.89 3.46
N ALA A 89 22.12 2.00 2.46
CA ALA A 89 20.68 1.85 2.67
C ALA A 89 20.36 0.45 3.24
N ALA A 90 19.75 0.42 4.43
CA ALA A 90 19.34 -0.81 5.08
C ALA A 90 18.09 -1.42 4.45
N VAL A 91 17.18 -0.58 3.93
CA VAL A 91 16.01 -1.01 3.15
C VAL A 91 15.77 -0.01 2.01
N ILE A 92 15.52 -0.54 0.82
CA ILE A 92 15.20 0.23 -0.39
C ILE A 92 13.78 -0.15 -0.81
N PHE A 93 12.87 0.81 -0.87
CA PHE A 93 11.51 0.60 -1.36
C PHE A 93 11.29 1.34 -2.67
N PRO A 94 11.34 0.65 -3.83
CA PRO A 94 10.96 1.24 -5.12
C PRO A 94 9.43 1.29 -5.23
N SER A 95 8.85 2.47 -5.00
CA SER A 95 7.41 2.72 -5.16
C SER A 95 7.08 2.97 -6.64
N ILE A 96 7.17 1.91 -7.43
CA ILE A 96 7.08 1.98 -8.89
C ILE A 96 6.15 0.91 -9.43
N ASP A 97 5.26 1.32 -10.33
CA ASP A 97 4.35 0.39 -11.00
C ASP A 97 5.03 -0.17 -12.24
N VAL A 98 5.25 -1.48 -12.27
CA VAL A 98 5.83 -2.20 -13.41
C VAL A 98 4.82 -3.25 -13.84
N SER A 99 3.78 -2.80 -14.52
CA SER A 99 2.75 -3.70 -15.05
C SER A 99 3.20 -4.36 -16.36
N PRO A 100 3.07 -5.69 -16.51
CA PRO A 100 3.32 -6.37 -17.79
C PRO A 100 2.24 -6.03 -18.84
N PRO A 101 2.56 -6.05 -20.14
CA PRO A 101 3.86 -6.37 -20.72
C PRO A 101 4.84 -5.20 -20.63
N ILE A 102 6.09 -5.50 -20.25
CA ILE A 102 7.16 -4.50 -20.17
C ILE A 102 7.64 -4.18 -21.59
N THR A 103 7.42 -2.93 -22.01
CA THR A 103 7.84 -2.46 -23.32
C THR A 103 9.36 -2.39 -23.41
N SER A 104 9.92 -2.49 -24.62
CA SER A 104 11.36 -2.32 -24.85
C SER A 104 11.88 -0.96 -24.37
N GLU A 105 11.06 0.07 -24.50
CA GLU A 105 11.33 1.44 -24.05
C GLU A 105 11.57 1.51 -22.52
N CYS A 106 10.89 0.66 -21.74
CA CYS A 106 11.08 0.52 -20.29
C CYS A 106 12.30 -0.34 -19.90
N GLY A 107 13.07 -0.85 -20.87
CA GLY A 107 14.16 -1.82 -20.64
C GLY A 107 13.77 -3.26 -20.99
N GLY A 108 12.50 -3.50 -21.29
CA GLY A 108 11.98 -4.80 -21.73
C GLY A 108 12.26 -5.94 -20.75
N LEU A 109 12.12 -7.16 -21.26
CA LEU A 109 12.40 -8.38 -20.51
C LEU A 109 13.87 -8.49 -20.04
N PRO A 110 14.89 -8.07 -20.82
CA PRO A 110 16.28 -8.08 -20.35
C PRO A 110 16.52 -7.14 -19.16
N GLY A 111 15.93 -5.94 -19.18
CA GLY A 111 16.01 -5.00 -18.06
C GLY A 111 15.34 -5.53 -16.80
N LEU A 112 14.22 -6.24 -16.95
CA LEU A 112 13.54 -6.90 -15.83
C LEU A 112 14.43 -7.98 -15.20
N VAL A 113 15.03 -8.84 -16.02
CA VAL A 113 15.91 -9.91 -15.55
C VAL A 113 17.10 -9.32 -14.80
N ARG A 114 17.73 -8.29 -15.36
CA ARG A 114 18.90 -7.66 -14.75
C ARG A 114 18.56 -6.97 -13.43
N LEU A 115 17.42 -6.29 -13.37
CA LEU A 115 16.92 -5.73 -12.12
C LEU A 115 16.66 -6.83 -11.08
N ALA A 116 16.02 -7.95 -11.47
CA ALA A 116 15.78 -9.07 -10.57
C ALA A 116 17.10 -9.69 -10.03
N GLU A 117 18.14 -9.76 -10.86
CA GLU A 117 19.47 -10.22 -10.42
C GLU A 117 20.11 -9.24 -9.42
N VAL A 118 20.02 -7.94 -9.67
CA VAL A 118 20.49 -6.91 -8.73
C VAL A 118 19.72 -6.95 -7.42
N THR A 119 18.40 -7.11 -7.47
CA THR A 119 17.55 -7.26 -6.28
C THR A 119 18.00 -8.44 -5.43
N LYS A 120 18.27 -9.60 -6.05
CA LYS A 120 18.81 -10.77 -5.33
C LYS A 120 20.17 -10.50 -4.68
N ARG A 121 21.01 -9.70 -5.34
CA ARG A 121 22.36 -9.36 -4.85
C ARG A 121 22.33 -8.36 -3.69
N VAL A 122 21.47 -7.34 -3.77
CA VAL A 122 21.35 -6.27 -2.76
C VAL A 122 20.56 -6.77 -1.55
N GLY A 123 19.44 -7.43 -1.81
CA GLY A 123 18.69 -8.19 -0.84
C GLY A 123 17.81 -7.43 0.14
N SER A 124 18.03 -6.13 0.31
CA SER A 124 17.23 -5.25 1.15
C SER A 124 16.16 -4.47 0.37
N VAL A 125 15.68 -5.03 -0.75
CA VAL A 125 14.74 -4.35 -1.64
C VAL A 125 13.32 -4.87 -1.40
N VAL A 126 12.37 -3.97 -1.18
CA VAL A 126 10.95 -4.29 -0.96
C VAL A 126 10.12 -3.70 -2.10
N TYR A 127 9.37 -4.53 -2.81
CA TYR A 127 8.50 -4.11 -3.92
C TYR A 127 7.03 -4.09 -3.53
N PRO A 128 6.20 -3.25 -4.18
CA PRO A 128 4.75 -3.35 -4.10
C PRO A 128 4.22 -4.58 -4.87
N ASP A 129 3.03 -5.05 -4.52
CA ASP A 129 2.40 -6.23 -5.15
C ASP A 129 2.09 -6.04 -6.65
N SER A 130 2.17 -4.82 -7.16
CA SER A 130 1.94 -4.50 -8.57
C SER A 130 3.10 -4.89 -9.49
N VAL A 131 4.28 -5.25 -8.96
CA VAL A 131 5.44 -5.63 -9.79
C VAL A 131 5.28 -7.05 -10.37
N PRO A 132 5.99 -7.39 -11.46
CA PRO A 132 5.93 -8.72 -12.04
C PRO A 132 6.46 -9.78 -11.05
N PRO A 133 5.92 -11.01 -11.08
CA PRO A 133 6.30 -12.07 -10.14
C PRO A 133 7.81 -12.31 -10.03
N ALA A 134 8.55 -12.16 -11.13
CA ALA A 134 10.00 -12.33 -11.14
C ALA A 134 10.75 -11.36 -10.19
N LEU A 135 10.24 -10.14 -9.98
CA LEU A 135 10.81 -9.18 -9.03
C LEU A 135 10.37 -9.48 -7.60
N ALA A 136 9.10 -9.86 -7.42
CA ALA A 136 8.60 -10.31 -6.12
C ALA A 136 9.37 -11.53 -5.61
N ASP A 137 9.58 -12.54 -6.46
CA ASP A 137 10.36 -13.75 -6.15
C ASP A 137 11.84 -13.42 -5.85
N ALA A 138 12.41 -12.45 -6.58
CA ALA A 138 13.77 -11.99 -6.35
C ALA A 138 13.95 -11.31 -4.99
N ALA A 139 12.97 -10.52 -4.55
CA ALA A 139 12.96 -9.89 -3.24
C ALA A 139 12.62 -10.88 -2.10
N ALA A 140 11.70 -11.81 -2.35
CA ALA A 140 11.25 -12.82 -1.39
C ALA A 140 12.34 -13.81 -0.96
N ALA A 141 13.41 -13.94 -1.74
CA ALA A 141 14.52 -14.85 -1.45
C ALA A 141 15.21 -14.61 -0.09
N LEU A 142 14.98 -13.46 0.55
CA LEU A 142 15.57 -13.08 1.84
C LEU A 142 14.55 -12.89 2.97
N GLY A 143 13.26 -13.09 2.67
CA GLY A 143 12.14 -12.91 3.59
C GLY A 143 10.99 -12.17 2.92
N THR A 144 9.76 -12.50 3.32
CA THR A 144 8.56 -11.80 2.88
C THR A 144 7.90 -11.14 4.08
N LEU A 145 7.59 -9.85 3.95
CA LEU A 145 6.66 -9.18 4.84
C LEU A 145 5.34 -9.07 4.07
N ALA A 146 4.43 -10.00 4.30
CA ALA A 146 3.07 -9.91 3.78
C ALA A 146 2.35 -8.88 4.64
N LEU A 147 2.09 -7.70 4.08
CA LEU A 147 1.28 -6.67 4.70
C LEU A 147 -0.15 -6.82 4.17
N ILE A 148 -1.07 -7.22 5.05
CA ILE A 148 -2.49 -7.34 4.74
C ILE A 148 -3.13 -5.99 5.08
N PRO A 149 -3.61 -5.19 4.12
CA PRO A 149 -4.05 -3.82 4.37
C PRO A 149 -5.10 -3.69 5.48
N ASP A 150 -6.02 -4.65 5.54
CA ASP A 150 -7.12 -4.67 6.51
C ASP A 150 -6.71 -5.17 7.91
N GLU A 151 -5.61 -5.92 8.03
CA GLU A 151 -5.16 -6.48 9.32
C GLU A 151 -3.96 -5.71 9.90
N ASP A 152 -3.09 -5.17 9.03
CA ASP A 152 -1.84 -4.51 9.40
C ASP A 152 -1.91 -2.98 9.37
N GLY A 153 -3.08 -2.41 9.05
CA GLY A 153 -3.29 -0.96 9.08
C GLY A 153 -2.49 -0.18 8.04
N VAL A 154 -2.22 -0.78 6.88
CA VAL A 154 -1.49 -0.15 5.78
C VAL A 154 -2.45 0.64 4.90
N PHE A 155 -2.35 1.96 4.94
CA PHE A 155 -3.19 2.87 4.15
C PHE A 155 -2.47 3.31 2.87
N PHE A 156 -3.06 3.05 1.71
CA PHE A 156 -2.59 3.59 0.44
C PHE A 156 -3.15 5.01 0.26
N PHE A 157 -2.27 6.01 0.24
CA PHE A 157 -2.62 7.37 -0.21
C PHE A 157 -2.46 7.42 -1.75
N PHE A 158 -3.57 7.58 -2.46
CA PHE A 158 -3.62 7.89 -3.90
C PHE A 158 -3.56 9.40 -4.13
#